data_AF-A0A2A4GGJ4-F1
#
_entry.id   AF-A0A2A4GGJ4-F1
#
_cell.length_a   1.000
_cell.length_b   1.000
_cell.length_c   1.000
_cell.angle_alpha   90.00
_cell.angle_beta   90.00
_cell.angle_gamma   90.00
#
_symmetry.space_group_name_H-M   'P 1'
#
loop_
_entity.id
_entity.type
_entity.pdbx_description
1 polymer ?
#
loop_
_entity_poly.entity_id
_entity_poly.type
_entity_poly.pdbx_seq_one_letter_code
_entity_poly.pdbx_strand_id
1 'polypeptide(L)'
;MTNNTALITLDQITHMSPSKAVDVLRNKDSLKSIIERVRVEATSEVLDVNQKKDRERMGSLARTVSTSKTTLVKAIKAAIADMETKVRDVKATCKYAEDELNKIRDEVLSPRKAWEEEQARIQKEREEAIFLRIENIRQMGNVQYIADLSELKDMANALEAMPITIEHFEEFVGDAISARDEALRSINDAIIHQVQEEARANALAEQQVTIAINEIRLIPTEAFSKCASEIALMISELKQKSMSLSADSFGDRLTEAQQAADTSLQQLQILLNSKSEESQGSTPITLNSEQVESATPAIKRASLVSTTQHQLESGMVSISMREYRHLQQCEAELEALKAFGVDNWSGYADAMASLNDHAA
;
A
#
# COMPACT_ATOMS: atom_id res chain seq x y z
N MET A 1 33.87 -57.25 55.88
CA MET A 1 33.85 -58.25 54.80
C MET A 1 35.30 -58.54 54.42
N THR A 2 35.83 -59.67 54.87
CA THR A 2 37.15 -60.14 54.50
C THR A 2 37.14 -60.45 53.00
N ASN A 3 37.73 -59.58 52.19
CA ASN A 3 38.03 -59.86 50.81
C ASN A 3 39.00 -61.05 50.78
N ASN A 4 38.44 -62.26 50.74
CA ASN A 4 39.14 -63.45 50.30
C ASN A 4 39.32 -63.33 48.77
N THR A 5 40.09 -62.32 48.36
CA THR A 5 40.57 -62.22 46.99
C THR A 5 41.62 -63.32 46.89
N ALA A 6 41.17 -64.50 46.44
CA ALA A 6 42.07 -65.58 46.07
C ALA A 6 43.24 -64.96 45.30
N LEU A 7 44.47 -65.24 45.75
CA LEU A 7 45.70 -64.63 45.25
C LEU A 7 45.99 -65.14 43.82
N ILE A 8 45.19 -64.71 42.86
CA ILE A 8 45.20 -65.17 41.47
C ILE A 8 46.56 -64.83 40.84
N THR A 9 47.17 -65.80 40.17
CA THR A 9 48.45 -65.63 39.47
C THR A 9 48.24 -65.13 38.04
N LEU A 10 49.31 -64.58 37.46
CA LEU A 10 49.32 -64.17 36.05
C LEU A 10 48.96 -65.34 35.12
N ASP A 11 49.46 -66.54 35.43
CA ASP A 11 49.20 -67.77 34.69
C ASP A 11 47.74 -68.26 34.82
N GLN A 12 47.13 -68.07 35.99
CA GLN A 12 45.71 -68.39 36.17
C GLN A 12 44.80 -67.47 35.35
N ILE A 13 45.20 -66.21 35.12
CA ILE A 13 44.44 -65.26 34.28
C ILE A 13 44.48 -65.62 32.81
N THR A 14 45.59 -66.18 32.33
CA THR A 14 45.70 -66.60 30.93
C THR A 14 44.96 -67.88 30.62
N HIS A 15 44.69 -68.73 31.62
CA HIS A 15 44.02 -70.02 31.46
C HIS A 15 42.55 -70.05 31.92
N MET A 16 42.05 -68.99 32.54
CA MET A 16 40.64 -68.89 32.94
C MET A 16 39.75 -68.43 31.79
N SER A 17 38.45 -68.73 31.88
CA SER A 17 37.48 -68.31 30.87
C SER A 17 37.34 -66.78 30.82
N PRO A 18 37.09 -66.19 29.63
CA PRO A 18 36.97 -64.74 29.46
C PRO A 18 35.99 -64.06 30.44
N SER A 19 34.82 -64.65 30.70
CA SER A 19 33.84 -64.10 31.65
C SER A 19 34.37 -64.04 33.09
N LYS A 20 35.04 -65.10 33.56
CA LYS A 20 35.62 -65.11 34.91
C LYS A 20 36.82 -64.16 35.01
N ALA A 21 37.59 -64.04 33.93
CA ALA A 21 38.69 -63.07 33.83
C ALA A 21 38.17 -61.64 33.97
N VAL A 22 37.09 -61.28 33.28
CA VAL A 22 36.47 -59.95 33.37
C VAL A 22 36.04 -59.64 34.80
N ASP A 23 35.37 -60.56 35.49
CA ASP A 23 34.88 -60.34 36.86
C ASP A 23 36.03 -60.10 37.85
N VAL A 24 37.12 -60.85 37.70
CA VAL A 24 38.34 -60.70 38.51
C VAL A 24 39.06 -59.39 38.18
N LEU A 25 39.20 -59.06 36.90
CA LEU A 25 39.95 -57.92 36.39
C LEU A 25 39.18 -56.59 36.54
N ARG A 26 37.87 -56.64 36.74
CA ARG A 26 37.03 -55.48 37.09
C ARG A 26 37.45 -54.86 38.43
N ASN A 27 37.99 -55.65 39.36
CA ASN A 27 38.47 -55.18 40.65
C ASN A 27 39.95 -54.78 40.59
N LYS A 28 40.24 -53.50 40.85
CA LYS A 28 41.59 -52.94 40.87
C LYS A 28 42.50 -53.61 41.93
N ASP A 29 41.93 -54.14 43.01
CA ASP A 29 42.71 -54.78 44.08
C ASP A 29 43.24 -56.17 43.69
N SER A 30 42.49 -56.92 42.88
CA SER A 30 42.97 -58.17 42.26
C SER A 30 44.18 -57.92 41.37
N LEU A 31 44.13 -56.84 40.57
CA LEU A 31 45.22 -56.42 39.70
C LEU A 31 46.48 -56.01 40.48
N LYS A 32 46.31 -55.26 41.58
CA LYS A 32 47.41 -54.87 42.47
C LYS A 32 48.14 -56.11 43.02
N SER A 33 47.42 -57.15 43.42
CA SER A 33 48.05 -58.37 43.96
C SER A 33 48.95 -59.08 42.93
N ILE A 34 48.56 -59.08 41.66
CA ILE A 34 49.37 -59.70 40.58
C ILE A 34 50.60 -58.85 40.29
N ILE A 35 50.44 -57.53 40.22
CA ILE A 35 51.55 -56.60 40.01
C ILE A 35 52.55 -56.68 41.17
N GLU A 36 52.06 -56.77 42.41
CA GLU A 36 52.91 -56.89 43.59
C GLU A 36 53.69 -58.21 43.60
N ARG A 37 53.08 -59.31 43.17
CA ARG A 37 53.79 -60.58 43.00
C ARG A 37 54.91 -60.48 41.96
N VAL A 38 54.65 -59.87 40.81
CA VAL A 38 55.67 -59.63 39.77
C VAL A 38 56.77 -58.71 40.29
N ARG A 39 56.43 -57.71 41.12
CA ARG A 39 57.40 -56.84 41.78
C ARG A 39 58.29 -57.63 42.72
N VAL A 40 57.71 -58.38 43.65
CA VAL A 40 58.43 -59.20 44.64
C VAL A 40 59.36 -60.19 43.92
N GLU A 41 58.88 -60.87 42.89
CA GLU A 41 59.69 -61.80 42.09
C GLU A 41 60.88 -61.09 41.44
N ALA A 42 60.66 -59.90 40.85
CA ALA A 42 61.71 -59.14 40.17
C ALA A 42 62.71 -58.45 41.11
N THR A 43 62.34 -58.16 42.37
CA THR A 43 63.19 -57.45 43.35
C THR A 43 63.68 -58.32 44.50
N SER A 44 63.36 -59.62 44.51
CA SER A 44 63.76 -60.54 45.59
C SER A 44 65.25 -60.86 45.60
N GLU A 45 65.93 -60.74 44.45
CA GLU A 45 67.37 -60.96 44.32
C GLU A 45 68.14 -59.64 44.53
N VAL A 46 69.04 -59.60 45.53
CA VAL A 46 69.98 -58.49 45.73
C VAL A 46 71.18 -58.69 44.80
N LEU A 47 71.27 -57.88 43.74
CA LEU A 47 72.27 -58.00 42.68
C LEU A 47 73.28 -56.83 42.76
N ASP A 48 74.58 -57.11 42.59
CA ASP A 48 75.63 -56.08 42.59
C ASP A 48 75.90 -55.56 41.17
N VAL A 49 75.58 -54.29 40.94
CA VAL A 49 75.73 -53.62 39.63
C VAL A 49 77.17 -53.65 39.11
N ASN A 50 78.17 -53.80 39.98
CA ASN A 50 79.58 -53.86 39.57
C ASN A 50 79.95 -55.20 38.91
N GLN A 51 79.19 -56.28 39.15
CA GLN A 51 79.41 -57.60 38.56
C GLN A 51 78.72 -57.74 37.20
N LYS A 52 79.45 -58.20 36.17
CA LYS A 52 78.89 -58.37 34.80
C LYS A 52 77.72 -59.36 34.78
N LYS A 53 77.85 -60.49 35.51
CA LYS A 53 76.82 -61.53 35.62
C LYS A 53 75.53 -60.97 36.23
N ASP A 54 75.64 -60.10 37.22
CA ASP A 54 74.51 -59.50 37.92
C ASP A 54 73.82 -58.44 37.05
N ARG A 55 74.57 -57.64 36.26
CA ARG A 55 73.98 -56.75 35.24
C ARG A 55 73.19 -57.51 34.16
N GLU A 56 73.71 -58.64 33.69
CA GLU A 56 73.00 -59.52 32.74
C GLU A 56 71.74 -60.14 33.38
N ARG A 57 71.80 -60.48 34.67
CA ARG A 57 70.63 -60.97 35.44
C ARG A 57 69.58 -59.88 35.62
N MET A 58 69.95 -58.63 35.92
CA MET A 58 69.04 -57.49 35.99
C MET A 58 68.30 -57.28 34.65
N GLY A 59 69.03 -57.35 33.52
CA GLY A 59 68.43 -57.26 32.19
C GLY A 59 67.43 -58.41 31.91
N SER A 60 67.76 -59.62 32.37
CA SER A 60 66.88 -60.78 32.26
C SER A 60 65.61 -60.62 33.11
N LEU A 61 65.73 -60.16 34.35
CA LEU A 61 64.58 -59.88 35.24
C LEU A 61 63.68 -58.78 34.66
N ALA A 62 64.25 -57.70 34.12
CA ALA A 62 63.50 -56.64 33.44
C ALA A 62 62.74 -57.15 32.20
N ARG A 63 63.33 -58.10 31.46
CA ARG A 63 62.67 -58.77 30.33
C ARG A 63 61.50 -59.64 30.79
N THR A 64 61.62 -60.34 31.92
CA THR A 64 60.51 -61.11 32.52
C THR A 64 59.36 -60.18 32.90
N VAL A 65 59.63 -59.05 33.56
CA VAL A 65 58.59 -58.04 33.90
C VAL A 65 57.92 -57.49 32.64
N SER A 66 58.68 -57.21 31.59
CA SER A 66 58.15 -56.71 30.31
C SER A 66 57.27 -57.74 29.60
N THR A 67 57.65 -59.02 29.68
CA THR A 67 56.86 -60.14 29.16
C THR A 67 55.57 -60.27 29.97
N SER A 68 55.64 -60.24 31.31
CA SER A 68 54.48 -60.29 32.20
C SER A 68 53.48 -59.15 31.96
N LYS A 69 53.97 -57.93 31.73
CA LYS A 69 53.14 -56.78 31.31
C LYS A 69 52.39 -57.08 30.02
N THR A 70 53.10 -57.56 29.00
CA THR A 70 52.52 -57.83 27.68
C THR A 70 51.46 -58.93 27.76
N THR A 71 51.76 -60.00 28.49
CA THR A 71 50.83 -61.12 28.73
C THR A 71 49.58 -60.67 29.47
N LEU A 72 49.72 -59.88 30.55
CA LEU A 72 48.60 -59.37 31.31
C LEU A 72 47.69 -58.45 30.48
N VAL A 73 48.28 -57.52 29.74
CA VAL A 73 47.52 -56.61 28.85
C VAL A 73 46.82 -57.40 27.74
N LYS A 74 47.48 -58.41 27.16
CA LYS A 74 46.88 -59.27 26.14
C LYS A 74 45.70 -60.06 26.70
N ALA A 75 45.81 -60.60 27.92
CA ALA A 75 44.74 -61.33 28.58
C ALA A 75 43.54 -60.42 28.89
N ILE A 76 43.78 -59.19 29.39
CA ILE A 76 42.71 -58.20 29.61
C ILE A 76 41.99 -57.87 28.29
N LYS A 77 42.74 -57.60 27.21
CA LYS A 77 42.16 -57.29 25.88
C LYS A 77 41.37 -58.47 25.31
N ALA A 78 41.90 -59.69 25.43
CA ALA A 78 41.20 -60.89 24.98
C ALA A 78 39.90 -61.13 25.77
N ALA A 79 39.88 -60.83 27.07
CA ALA A 79 38.71 -61.00 27.92
C ALA A 79 37.55 -60.04 27.57
N ILE A 80 37.87 -58.82 27.08
CA ILE A 80 36.87 -57.82 26.70
C ILE A 80 36.44 -57.86 25.22
N ALA A 81 37.24 -58.47 24.34
CA ALA A 81 36.99 -58.46 22.89
C ALA A 81 35.60 -59.00 22.48
N ASP A 82 35.17 -60.11 23.10
CA ASP A 82 33.85 -60.70 22.85
C ASP A 82 32.72 -59.80 23.33
N MET A 83 32.91 -59.11 24.47
CA MET A 83 31.93 -58.17 25.00
C MET A 83 31.84 -56.90 24.16
N GLU A 84 32.97 -56.35 23.73
CA GLU A 84 33.01 -55.20 22.83
C GLU A 84 32.30 -55.49 21.51
N THR A 85 32.47 -56.70 20.99
CA THR A 85 31.79 -57.16 19.77
C THR A 85 30.29 -57.29 20.00
N LYS A 86 29.85 -57.96 21.08
CA LYS A 86 28.42 -58.04 21.44
C LYS A 86 27.79 -56.65 21.63
N VAL A 87 28.48 -55.72 22.29
CA VAL A 87 28.01 -54.34 22.48
C VAL A 87 27.91 -53.61 21.14
N ARG A 88 28.88 -53.80 20.24
CA ARG A 88 28.85 -53.23 18.89
C ARG A 88 27.66 -53.77 18.10
N ASP A 89 27.42 -55.07 18.14
CA ASP A 89 26.32 -55.73 17.43
C ASP A 89 24.97 -55.26 17.98
N VAL A 90 24.81 -55.19 19.30
CA VAL A 90 23.59 -54.66 19.94
C VAL A 90 23.35 -53.20 19.56
N LYS A 91 24.40 -52.36 19.51
CA LYS A 91 24.27 -50.97 19.03
C LYS A 91 23.84 -50.91 17.57
N ALA A 92 24.37 -51.79 16.72
CA ALA A 92 23.96 -51.88 15.32
C ALA A 92 22.48 -52.30 15.20
N THR A 93 22.04 -53.29 15.99
CA THR A 93 20.63 -53.70 16.06
C THR A 93 19.73 -52.59 16.59
N CYS A 94 20.18 -51.82 17.59
CA CYS A 94 19.44 -50.66 18.11
C CYS A 94 19.20 -49.61 17.02
N LYS A 95 20.26 -49.26 16.29
CA LYS A 95 20.15 -48.31 15.16
C LYS A 95 19.23 -48.85 14.07
N TYR A 96 19.37 -50.12 13.71
CA TYR A 96 18.48 -50.77 12.74
C TYR A 96 17.01 -50.69 13.18
N ALA A 97 16.72 -50.95 14.46
CA ALA A 97 15.38 -50.84 15.00
C ALA A 97 14.85 -49.40 14.96
N GLU A 98 15.68 -48.41 15.30
CA GLU A 98 15.31 -46.99 15.19
C GLU A 98 14.99 -46.59 13.75
N ASP A 99 15.84 -46.97 12.80
CA ASP A 99 15.67 -46.65 11.38
C ASP A 99 14.40 -47.30 10.81
N GLU A 100 14.15 -48.59 11.10
CA GLU A 100 12.93 -49.29 10.65
C GLU A 100 11.66 -48.75 11.31
N LEU A 101 11.69 -48.46 12.61
CA LEU A 101 10.52 -47.89 13.30
C LEU A 101 10.23 -46.45 12.83
N ASN A 102 11.26 -45.65 12.53
CA ASN A 102 11.08 -44.34 11.92
C ASN A 102 10.48 -44.46 10.52
N LYS A 103 10.94 -45.42 9.72
CA LYS A 103 10.36 -45.69 8.39
C LYS A 103 8.88 -46.07 8.48
N ILE A 104 8.52 -46.99 9.38
CA ILE A 104 7.12 -47.38 9.62
C ILE A 104 6.31 -46.16 10.08
N ARG A 105 6.83 -45.35 11.00
CA ARG A 105 6.16 -44.11 11.44
C ARG A 105 5.90 -43.18 10.25
N ASP A 106 6.89 -42.99 9.39
CA ASP A 106 6.77 -42.08 8.25
C ASP A 106 5.80 -42.64 7.18
N GLU A 107 5.79 -43.95 6.96
CA GLU A 107 4.79 -44.64 6.13
C GLU A 107 3.36 -44.48 6.68
N VAL A 108 3.18 -44.62 8.00
CA VAL A 108 1.89 -44.41 8.67
C VAL A 108 1.45 -42.94 8.62
N LEU A 109 2.40 -41.99 8.72
CA LEU A 109 2.11 -40.55 8.63
C LEU A 109 1.92 -40.06 7.19
N SER A 110 2.43 -40.77 6.19
CA SER A 110 2.43 -40.35 4.79
C SER A 110 1.01 -40.05 4.26
N PRO A 111 -0.01 -40.92 4.45
CA PRO A 111 -1.38 -40.62 4.01
C PRO A 111 -1.97 -39.36 4.65
N ARG A 112 -1.66 -39.12 5.94
CA ARG A 112 -2.13 -37.92 6.64
C ARG A 112 -1.48 -36.66 6.09
N LYS A 113 -0.16 -36.68 5.86
CA LYS A 113 0.56 -35.54 5.26
C LYS A 113 0.04 -35.24 3.86
N ALA A 114 -0.15 -36.27 3.03
CA ALA A 114 -0.70 -36.10 1.69
C ALA A 114 -2.11 -35.51 1.71
N TRP A 115 -2.95 -35.91 2.67
CA TRP A 115 -4.28 -35.33 2.84
C TRP A 115 -4.20 -33.87 3.34
N GLU A 116 -3.34 -33.55 4.31
CA GLU A 116 -3.15 -32.17 4.79
C GLU A 116 -2.64 -31.25 3.68
N GLU A 117 -1.69 -31.70 2.85
CA GLU A 117 -1.20 -30.98 1.67
C GLU A 117 -2.31 -30.76 0.62
N GLU A 118 -3.12 -31.78 0.35
CA GLU A 118 -4.26 -31.68 -0.56
C GLU A 118 -5.33 -30.70 -0.03
N GLN A 119 -5.65 -30.74 1.27
CA GLN A 119 -6.57 -29.78 1.87
C GLN A 119 -6.02 -28.35 1.83
N ALA A 120 -4.72 -28.18 2.09
CA ALA A 120 -4.07 -26.88 1.96
C ALA A 120 -4.12 -26.36 0.52
N ARG A 121 -3.94 -27.23 -0.48
CA ARG A 121 -4.09 -26.86 -1.90
C ARG A 121 -5.53 -26.45 -2.23
N ILE A 122 -6.53 -27.24 -1.82
CA ILE A 122 -7.95 -26.94 -2.06
C ILE A 122 -8.33 -25.61 -1.41
N GLN A 123 -7.91 -25.39 -0.17
CA GLN A 123 -8.18 -24.13 0.53
C GLN A 123 -7.52 -22.94 -0.17
N LYS A 124 -6.26 -23.09 -0.62
CA LYS A 124 -5.55 -22.04 -1.36
C LYS A 124 -6.22 -21.73 -2.69
N GLU A 125 -6.60 -22.75 -3.47
CA GLU A 125 -7.29 -22.56 -4.76
C GLU A 125 -8.66 -21.87 -4.57
N ARG A 126 -9.38 -22.24 -3.51
CA ARG A 126 -10.64 -21.59 -3.10
C ARG A 126 -10.44 -20.12 -2.76
N GLU A 127 -9.45 -19.80 -1.92
CA GLU A 127 -9.11 -18.41 -1.57
C GLU A 127 -8.69 -17.60 -2.79
N GLU A 128 -7.83 -18.16 -3.66
CA GLU A 128 -7.41 -17.53 -4.92
C GLU A 128 -8.59 -17.23 -5.84
N ALA A 129 -9.57 -18.15 -5.95
CA ALA A 129 -10.77 -17.93 -6.73
C ALA A 129 -11.65 -16.80 -6.17
N ILE A 130 -11.78 -16.71 -4.83
CA ILE A 130 -12.51 -15.62 -4.17
C ILE A 130 -11.78 -14.29 -4.39
N PHE A 131 -10.46 -14.24 -4.18
CA PHE A 131 -9.68 -13.03 -4.40
C PHE A 131 -9.70 -12.57 -5.85
N LEU A 132 -9.65 -13.49 -6.82
CA LEU A 132 -9.79 -13.14 -8.22
C LEU A 132 -11.16 -12.49 -8.50
N ARG A 133 -12.23 -12.98 -7.88
CA ARG A 133 -13.56 -12.38 -8.02
C ARG A 133 -13.62 -10.98 -7.40
N ILE A 134 -13.02 -10.79 -6.23
CA ILE A 134 -12.90 -9.46 -5.58
C ILE A 134 -12.08 -8.50 -6.45
N GLU A 135 -10.99 -8.98 -7.03
CA GLU A 135 -10.15 -8.17 -7.91
C GLU A 135 -10.90 -7.79 -9.19
N ASN A 136 -11.67 -8.70 -9.79
CA ASN A 136 -12.53 -8.38 -10.92
C ASN A 136 -13.54 -7.25 -10.59
N ILE A 137 -14.10 -7.24 -9.38
CA ILE A 137 -14.97 -6.15 -8.90
C ILE A 137 -14.19 -4.82 -8.87
N ARG A 138 -12.95 -4.81 -8.35
CA ARG A 138 -12.11 -3.60 -8.36
C ARG A 138 -11.81 -3.13 -9.78
N GLN A 139 -11.51 -4.05 -10.69
CA GLN A 139 -11.21 -3.73 -12.09
C GLN A 139 -12.42 -3.15 -12.83
N MET A 140 -13.66 -3.49 -12.45
CA MET A 140 -14.84 -2.79 -12.96
C MET A 140 -14.86 -1.31 -12.58
N GLY A 141 -14.22 -0.91 -11.48
CA GLY A 141 -14.05 0.49 -11.10
C GLY A 141 -13.02 1.25 -11.93
N ASN A 142 -12.26 0.57 -12.81
CA ASN A 142 -11.25 1.20 -13.64
C ASN A 142 -11.88 1.83 -14.89
N VAL A 143 -12.20 3.11 -14.77
CA VAL A 143 -12.91 3.91 -15.79
C VAL A 143 -11.97 4.66 -16.73
N GLN A 144 -10.66 4.39 -16.70
CA GLN A 144 -9.67 5.21 -17.41
C GLN A 144 -9.82 5.24 -18.94
N TYR A 145 -10.48 4.24 -19.53
CA TYR A 145 -10.70 4.14 -20.97
C TYR A 145 -12.16 4.35 -21.40
N ILE A 146 -13.04 4.68 -20.46
CA ILE A 146 -14.47 4.85 -20.74
C ILE A 146 -14.72 6.32 -21.02
N ALA A 147 -15.21 6.60 -22.23
CA ALA A 147 -15.50 7.95 -22.69
C ALA A 147 -16.99 8.27 -22.72
N ASP A 148 -17.87 7.27 -22.59
CA ASP A 148 -19.31 7.46 -22.71
C ASP A 148 -20.04 7.43 -21.35
N LEU A 149 -20.94 8.39 -21.15
CA LEU A 149 -21.72 8.54 -19.93
C LEU A 149 -22.74 7.41 -19.75
N SER A 150 -23.28 6.85 -20.85
CA SER A 150 -24.19 5.71 -20.77
C SER A 150 -23.46 4.46 -20.29
N GLU A 151 -22.29 4.17 -20.86
CA GLU A 151 -21.44 3.04 -20.43
C GLU A 151 -21.07 3.14 -18.93
N LEU A 152 -20.71 4.32 -18.43
CA LEU A 152 -20.43 4.53 -17.00
C LEU A 152 -21.64 4.22 -16.11
N LYS A 153 -22.84 4.67 -16.50
CA LYS A 153 -24.08 4.41 -15.75
C LYS A 153 -24.46 2.94 -15.77
N ASP A 154 -24.31 2.28 -16.91
CA ASP A 154 -24.58 0.85 -17.05
C ASP A 154 -23.64 0.03 -16.15
N MET A 155 -22.37 0.43 -16.06
CA MET A 155 -21.39 -0.22 -15.19
C MET A 155 -21.70 0.00 -13.70
N ALA A 156 -22.11 1.21 -13.29
CA ALA A 156 -22.57 1.48 -11.93
C ALA A 156 -23.78 0.60 -11.58
N ASN A 157 -24.78 0.55 -12.46
CA ASN A 157 -25.98 -0.28 -12.27
C ASN A 157 -25.63 -1.78 -12.16
N ALA A 158 -24.73 -2.28 -13.00
CA ALA A 158 -24.28 -3.67 -12.95
C ALA A 158 -23.60 -4.00 -11.63
N LEU A 159 -22.81 -3.07 -11.10
CA LEU A 159 -22.06 -3.22 -9.86
C LEU A 159 -22.97 -3.15 -8.62
N GLU A 160 -23.99 -2.27 -8.62
CA GLU A 160 -25.01 -2.21 -7.58
C GLU A 160 -25.91 -3.46 -7.57
N ALA A 161 -26.26 -3.96 -8.75
CA ALA A 161 -27.09 -5.16 -8.89
C ALA A 161 -26.35 -6.46 -8.50
N MET A 162 -25.02 -6.41 -8.36
CA MET A 162 -24.22 -7.58 -8.01
C MET A 162 -24.46 -7.99 -6.54
N PRO A 163 -25.01 -9.18 -6.27
CA PRO A 163 -25.21 -9.64 -4.90
C PRO A 163 -23.88 -10.09 -4.30
N ILE A 164 -23.46 -9.43 -3.22
CA ILE A 164 -22.31 -9.85 -2.41
C ILE A 164 -22.86 -10.62 -1.21
N THR A 165 -22.85 -11.95 -1.31
CA THR A 165 -23.38 -12.84 -0.27
C THR A 165 -22.28 -13.69 0.35
N ILE A 166 -22.53 -14.15 1.58
CA ILE A 166 -21.66 -15.08 2.32
C ILE A 166 -21.43 -16.37 1.53
N GLU A 167 -22.39 -16.80 0.71
CA GLU A 167 -22.26 -17.99 -0.13
C GLU A 167 -21.14 -17.90 -1.17
N HIS A 168 -20.84 -16.69 -1.67
CA HIS A 168 -19.86 -16.50 -2.75
C HIS A 168 -18.50 -15.99 -2.28
N PHE A 169 -18.45 -15.29 -1.16
CA PHE A 169 -17.24 -14.63 -0.65
C PHE A 169 -16.88 -15.05 0.77
N GLU A 170 -17.74 -15.79 1.47
CA GLU A 170 -17.44 -16.45 2.74
C GLU A 170 -16.91 -15.48 3.81
N GLU A 171 -15.68 -15.68 4.28
CA GLU A 171 -15.01 -14.80 5.23
C GLU A 171 -14.55 -13.46 4.63
N PHE A 172 -14.43 -13.38 3.30
CA PHE A 172 -14.00 -12.21 2.54
C PHE A 172 -15.17 -11.34 2.04
N VAL A 173 -16.37 -11.52 2.58
CA VAL A 173 -17.53 -10.66 2.25
C VAL A 173 -17.23 -9.18 2.52
N GLY A 174 -16.52 -8.88 3.62
CA GLY A 174 -16.13 -7.50 3.94
C GLY A 174 -15.21 -6.89 2.89
N ASP A 175 -14.25 -7.66 2.38
CA ASP A 175 -13.34 -7.22 1.32
C ASP A 175 -14.07 -7.04 -0.01
N ALA A 176 -15.01 -7.93 -0.34
CA ALA A 176 -15.85 -7.81 -1.52
C ALA A 176 -16.75 -6.57 -1.49
N ILE A 177 -17.38 -6.28 -0.35
CA ILE A 177 -18.19 -5.05 -0.16
C ILE A 177 -17.29 -3.82 -0.34
N SER A 178 -16.13 -3.82 0.30
CA SER A 178 -15.17 -2.71 0.21
C SER A 178 -14.71 -2.48 -1.23
N ALA A 179 -14.39 -3.55 -1.97
CA ALA A 179 -14.03 -3.49 -3.38
C ALA A 179 -15.15 -2.93 -4.26
N ARG A 180 -16.41 -3.33 -4.01
CA ARG A 180 -17.56 -2.81 -4.75
C ARG A 180 -17.78 -1.33 -4.45
N ASP A 181 -17.72 -0.94 -3.19
CA ASP A 181 -17.94 0.44 -2.78
C ASP A 181 -16.83 1.36 -3.32
N GLU A 182 -15.57 0.90 -3.37
CA GLU A 182 -14.46 1.60 -4.00
C GLU A 182 -14.66 1.75 -5.52
N ALA A 183 -15.06 0.67 -6.20
CA ALA A 183 -15.34 0.71 -7.63
C ALA A 183 -16.53 1.62 -7.97
N LEU A 184 -17.61 1.59 -7.17
CA LEU A 184 -18.74 2.50 -7.32
C LEU A 184 -18.34 3.96 -7.14
N ARG A 185 -17.49 4.27 -6.16
CA ARG A 185 -16.97 5.64 -5.97
C ARG A 185 -16.21 6.13 -7.19
N SER A 186 -15.28 5.32 -7.71
CA SER A 186 -14.51 5.65 -8.91
C SER A 186 -15.41 5.93 -10.13
N ILE A 187 -16.42 5.08 -10.35
CA ILE A 187 -17.37 5.26 -11.46
C ILE A 187 -18.22 6.52 -11.26
N ASN A 188 -18.75 6.73 -10.04
CA ASN A 188 -19.56 7.91 -9.75
C ASN A 188 -18.77 9.21 -9.89
N ASP A 189 -17.50 9.23 -9.47
CA ASP A 189 -16.63 10.39 -9.63
C ASP A 189 -16.39 10.71 -11.11
N ALA A 190 -16.20 9.69 -11.96
CA ALA A 190 -16.09 9.87 -13.40
C ALA A 190 -17.40 10.37 -14.05
N ILE A 191 -18.55 9.83 -13.63
CA ILE A 191 -19.88 10.33 -14.07
C ILE A 191 -20.02 11.81 -13.72
N ILE A 192 -19.70 12.19 -12.49
CA ILE A 192 -19.78 13.59 -12.03
C ILE A 192 -18.86 14.47 -12.88
N HIS A 193 -17.62 14.03 -13.11
CA HIS A 193 -16.67 14.77 -13.93
C HIS A 193 -17.19 15.00 -15.35
N GLN A 194 -17.70 13.96 -16.00
CA GLN A 194 -18.18 14.05 -17.38
C GLN A 194 -19.44 14.92 -17.50
N VAL A 195 -20.36 14.82 -16.55
CA VAL A 195 -21.54 15.71 -16.50
C VAL A 195 -21.14 17.16 -16.29
N GLN A 196 -20.13 17.43 -15.44
CA GLN A 196 -19.61 18.79 -15.23
C GLN A 196 -18.93 19.35 -16.49
N GLU A 197 -18.19 18.53 -17.23
CA GLU A 197 -17.56 18.94 -18.47
C GLU A 197 -18.59 19.27 -19.55
N GLU A 198 -19.61 18.44 -19.72
CA GLU A 198 -20.72 18.69 -20.66
C GLU A 198 -21.50 19.96 -20.27
N ALA A 199 -21.82 20.12 -18.99
CA ALA A 199 -22.48 21.32 -18.49
C ALA A 199 -21.63 22.58 -18.70
N ARG A 200 -20.31 22.49 -18.50
CA ARG A 200 -19.38 23.60 -18.76
C ARG A 200 -19.32 23.94 -20.25
N ALA A 201 -19.26 22.95 -21.13
CA ALA A 201 -19.25 23.16 -22.58
C ALA A 201 -20.54 23.82 -23.06
N ASN A 202 -21.69 23.35 -22.57
CA ASN A 202 -23.00 23.94 -22.88
C ASN A 202 -23.11 25.39 -22.37
N ALA A 203 -22.67 25.67 -21.14
CA ALA A 203 -22.67 27.03 -20.60
C ALA A 203 -21.76 27.99 -21.40
N LEU A 204 -20.60 27.53 -21.86
CA LEU A 204 -19.71 28.31 -22.73
C LEU A 204 -20.36 28.58 -24.09
N ALA A 205 -21.03 27.58 -24.69
CA ALA A 205 -21.76 27.75 -25.94
C ALA A 205 -22.91 28.77 -25.78
N GLU A 206 -23.69 28.67 -24.71
CA GLU A 206 -24.74 29.65 -24.39
C GLU A 206 -24.20 31.07 -24.17
N GLN A 207 -23.04 31.19 -23.50
CA GLN A 207 -22.36 32.47 -23.31
C GLN A 207 -21.89 33.05 -24.66
N GLN A 208 -21.33 32.24 -25.54
CA GLN A 208 -20.92 32.66 -26.88
C GLN A 208 -22.12 33.16 -27.71
N VAL A 209 -23.24 32.44 -27.67
CA VAL A 209 -24.49 32.88 -28.30
C VAL A 209 -24.95 34.22 -27.72
N THR A 210 -24.86 34.40 -26.41
CA THR A 210 -25.22 35.66 -25.74
C THR A 210 -24.32 36.81 -26.17
N ILE A 211 -23.00 36.60 -26.24
CA ILE A 211 -22.03 37.60 -26.72
C ILE A 211 -22.35 37.96 -28.17
N ALA A 212 -22.57 36.98 -29.04
CA ALA A 212 -22.88 37.22 -30.45
C ALA A 212 -24.16 38.05 -30.65
N ILE A 213 -25.21 37.78 -29.87
CA ILE A 213 -26.46 38.59 -29.91
C ILE A 213 -26.19 40.02 -29.41
N ASN A 214 -25.41 40.19 -28.35
CA ASN A 214 -25.08 41.52 -27.81
C ASN A 214 -24.21 42.32 -28.78
N GLU A 215 -23.25 41.68 -29.46
CA GLU A 215 -22.45 42.32 -30.51
C GLU A 215 -23.35 42.88 -31.61
N ILE A 216 -24.34 42.11 -32.08
CA ILE A 216 -25.33 42.59 -33.07
C ILE A 216 -26.07 43.83 -32.57
N ARG A 217 -26.44 43.88 -31.28
CA ARG A 217 -27.12 45.02 -30.65
C ARG A 217 -26.23 46.25 -30.50
N LEU A 218 -24.90 46.08 -30.46
CA LEU A 218 -23.94 47.18 -30.30
C LEU A 218 -23.53 47.83 -31.62
N ILE A 219 -23.70 47.17 -32.76
CA ILE A 219 -23.34 47.71 -34.10
C ILE A 219 -23.87 49.14 -34.34
N PRO A 220 -25.13 49.50 -34.02
CA PRO A 220 -25.64 50.86 -34.21
C PRO A 220 -24.93 51.91 -33.34
N THR A 221 -24.43 51.53 -32.16
CA THR A 221 -23.72 52.46 -31.26
C THR A 221 -22.38 52.92 -31.86
N GLU A 222 -21.69 52.03 -32.58
CA GLU A 222 -20.45 52.35 -33.28
C GLU A 222 -20.67 53.20 -34.54
N ALA A 223 -21.88 53.18 -35.09
CA ALA A 223 -22.22 53.93 -36.30
C ALA A 223 -22.40 55.43 -36.04
N PHE A 224 -22.66 55.86 -34.80
CA PHE A 224 -22.85 57.28 -34.46
C PHE A 224 -21.63 58.15 -34.77
N SER A 225 -20.41 57.62 -34.69
CA SER A 225 -19.17 58.35 -34.96
C SER A 225 -18.72 58.27 -36.43
N LYS A 226 -19.43 57.54 -37.29
CA LYS A 226 -19.02 57.23 -38.66
C LYS A 226 -19.73 58.11 -39.69
N CYS A 227 -19.16 58.17 -40.90
CA CYS A 227 -19.74 58.96 -42.00
C CYS A 227 -20.87 58.21 -42.73
N ALA A 228 -21.72 58.92 -43.48
CA ALA A 228 -22.91 58.33 -44.13
C ALA A 228 -22.57 57.15 -45.07
N SER A 229 -21.45 57.21 -45.79
CA SER A 229 -20.99 56.10 -46.65
C SER A 229 -20.56 54.86 -45.86
N GLU A 230 -19.92 55.04 -44.70
CA GLU A 230 -19.55 53.93 -43.81
C GLU A 230 -20.77 53.31 -43.15
N ILE A 231 -21.77 54.11 -42.75
CA ILE A 231 -23.04 53.60 -42.20
C ILE A 231 -23.77 52.75 -43.26
N ALA A 232 -23.77 53.17 -44.54
CA ALA A 232 -24.37 52.39 -45.62
C ALA A 232 -23.65 51.04 -45.87
N LEU A 233 -22.33 50.99 -45.69
CA LEU A 233 -21.57 49.73 -45.72
C LEU A 233 -21.95 48.83 -44.54
N MET A 234 -22.03 49.36 -43.32
CA MET A 234 -22.44 48.61 -42.12
C MET A 234 -23.85 48.02 -42.26
N ILE A 235 -24.79 48.74 -42.89
CA ILE A 235 -26.13 48.21 -43.20
C ILE A 235 -26.05 47.01 -44.16
N SER A 236 -25.20 47.10 -45.18
CA SER A 236 -25.04 46.05 -46.18
C SER A 236 -24.40 44.80 -45.57
N GLU A 237 -23.37 44.98 -44.76
CA GLU A 237 -22.70 43.91 -44.01
C GLU A 237 -23.64 43.25 -43.00
N LEU A 238 -24.41 44.04 -42.24
CA LEU A 238 -25.36 43.50 -41.28
C LEU A 238 -26.53 42.78 -41.96
N LYS A 239 -27.00 43.24 -43.12
CA LYS A 239 -27.99 42.50 -43.93
C LYS A 239 -27.44 41.15 -44.39
N GLN A 240 -26.21 41.13 -44.88
CA GLN A 240 -25.56 39.87 -45.28
C GLN A 240 -25.39 38.92 -44.08
N LYS A 241 -24.96 39.46 -42.92
CA LYS A 241 -24.82 38.68 -41.69
C LYS A 241 -26.17 38.15 -41.19
N SER A 242 -27.24 38.96 -41.26
CA SER A 242 -28.62 38.58 -40.91
C SER A 242 -29.12 37.42 -41.78
N MET A 243 -28.84 37.45 -43.08
CA MET A 243 -29.19 36.36 -44.00
C MET A 243 -28.43 35.06 -43.73
N SER A 244 -27.28 35.14 -43.07
CA SER A 244 -26.46 33.98 -42.67
C SER A 244 -26.74 33.44 -41.27
N LEU A 245 -27.64 34.07 -40.50
CA LEU A 245 -28.03 33.58 -39.17
C LEU A 245 -28.79 32.24 -39.33
N SER A 246 -28.24 31.17 -38.76
CA SER A 246 -28.82 29.82 -38.84
C SER A 246 -29.07 29.21 -37.46
N ALA A 247 -29.94 28.20 -37.43
CA ALA A 247 -30.23 27.41 -36.24
C ALA A 247 -28.96 26.73 -35.68
N ASP A 248 -27.99 26.39 -36.53
CA ASP A 248 -26.73 25.76 -36.11
C ASP A 248 -25.87 26.69 -35.24
N SER A 249 -25.98 28.01 -35.40
CA SER A 249 -25.14 28.99 -34.67
C SER A 249 -25.83 29.57 -33.43
N PHE A 250 -27.16 29.61 -33.39
CA PHE A 250 -27.92 30.28 -32.33
C PHE A 250 -28.93 29.37 -31.63
N GLY A 251 -29.11 28.13 -32.09
CA GLY A 251 -30.05 27.16 -31.52
C GLY A 251 -31.45 27.75 -31.34
N ASP A 252 -32.00 27.57 -30.16
CA ASP A 252 -33.34 28.07 -29.78
C ASP A 252 -33.43 29.59 -29.72
N ARG A 253 -32.30 30.30 -29.66
CA ARG A 253 -32.22 31.77 -29.60
C ARG A 253 -32.08 32.44 -30.98
N LEU A 254 -32.29 31.69 -32.06
CA LEU A 254 -32.25 32.23 -33.42
C LEU A 254 -33.22 33.40 -33.64
N THR A 255 -34.43 33.30 -33.09
CA THR A 255 -35.46 34.35 -33.22
C THR A 255 -35.02 35.65 -32.53
N GLU A 256 -34.37 35.54 -31.37
CA GLU A 256 -33.82 36.69 -30.65
C GLU A 256 -32.67 37.35 -31.45
N ALA A 257 -31.81 36.54 -32.07
CA ALA A 257 -30.72 37.04 -32.91
C ALA A 257 -31.24 37.77 -34.16
N GLN A 258 -32.28 37.22 -34.82
CA GLN A 258 -32.95 37.86 -35.95
C GLN A 258 -33.60 39.19 -35.56
N GLN A 259 -34.34 39.20 -34.44
CA GLN A 259 -34.94 40.44 -33.91
C GLN A 259 -33.88 41.49 -33.56
N ALA A 260 -32.75 41.07 -32.97
CA ALA A 260 -31.63 41.96 -32.68
C ALA A 260 -31.06 42.55 -33.99
N ALA A 261 -30.88 41.74 -35.03
CA ALA A 261 -30.39 42.20 -36.32
C ALA A 261 -31.36 43.17 -37.01
N ASP A 262 -32.66 42.86 -37.02
CA ASP A 262 -33.70 43.71 -37.61
C ASP A 262 -33.80 45.06 -36.89
N THR A 263 -33.76 45.04 -35.55
CA THR A 263 -33.77 46.27 -34.74
C THR A 263 -32.53 47.12 -35.01
N SER A 264 -31.35 46.49 -35.05
CA SER A 264 -30.10 47.18 -35.37
C SER A 264 -30.10 47.76 -36.79
N LEU A 265 -30.64 47.05 -37.78
CA LEU A 265 -30.81 47.56 -39.15
C LEU A 265 -31.75 48.77 -39.20
N GLN A 266 -32.87 48.72 -38.50
CA GLN A 266 -33.79 49.86 -38.40
C GLN A 266 -33.11 51.09 -37.80
N GLN A 267 -32.34 50.92 -36.71
CA GLN A 267 -31.59 52.01 -36.08
C GLN A 267 -30.54 52.62 -37.01
N LEU A 268 -29.77 51.78 -37.72
CA LEU A 268 -28.78 52.26 -38.71
C LEU A 268 -29.44 53.02 -39.87
N GLN A 269 -30.61 52.57 -40.33
CA GLN A 269 -31.34 53.24 -41.41
C GLN A 269 -31.83 54.64 -40.97
N ILE A 270 -32.30 54.78 -39.73
CA ILE A 270 -32.67 56.07 -39.15
C ILE A 270 -31.44 56.99 -39.04
N LEU A 271 -30.30 56.47 -38.58
CA LEU A 271 -29.04 57.22 -38.50
C LEU A 271 -28.55 57.69 -39.88
N LEU A 272 -28.62 56.82 -40.88
CA LEU A 272 -28.23 57.17 -42.25
C LEU A 272 -29.07 58.32 -42.81
N ASN A 273 -30.40 58.29 -42.59
CA ASN A 273 -31.30 59.35 -43.02
C ASN A 273 -30.98 60.68 -42.32
N SER A 274 -30.70 60.66 -41.01
CA SER A 274 -30.30 61.87 -40.28
C SER A 274 -28.99 62.48 -40.80
N LYS A 275 -28.02 61.64 -41.18
CA LYS A 275 -26.70 62.08 -41.69
C LYS A 275 -26.74 62.56 -43.14
N SER A 276 -27.62 62.01 -43.97
CA SER A 276 -27.82 62.46 -45.35
C SER A 276 -28.60 63.77 -45.42
N GLU A 277 -29.50 64.02 -44.47
CA GLU A 277 -30.17 65.32 -44.27
C GLU A 277 -29.18 66.40 -43.79
N GLU A 278 -28.25 66.08 -42.88
CA GLU A 278 -27.16 66.98 -42.44
C GLU A 278 -26.22 67.41 -43.61
N SER A 279 -26.04 66.57 -44.62
CA SER A 279 -25.16 66.83 -45.77
C SER A 279 -25.86 67.47 -46.98
N GLN A 280 -27.20 67.41 -47.06
CA GLN A 280 -28.02 68.15 -48.03
C GLN A 280 -28.38 69.57 -47.56
N GLY A 281 -28.21 69.89 -46.27
CA GLY A 281 -28.37 71.22 -45.72
C GLY A 281 -27.07 72.03 -45.72
N SER A 282 -26.66 72.58 -46.86
CA SER A 282 -25.62 73.63 -46.90
C SER A 282 -26.10 74.94 -47.53
N THR A 283 -25.90 76.01 -46.74
CA THR A 283 -25.96 77.47 -46.99
C THR A 283 -27.25 78.19 -46.50
N PRO A 284 -27.15 79.49 -46.10
CA PRO A 284 -26.71 79.88 -44.75
C PRO A 284 -27.54 81.04 -44.16
N ILE A 285 -27.83 81.09 -42.85
CA ILE A 285 -28.19 82.37 -42.21
C ILE A 285 -27.50 82.49 -40.85
N THR A 286 -26.42 83.25 -40.89
CA THR A 286 -26.08 84.41 -40.05
C THR A 286 -26.58 84.41 -38.59
N LEU A 287 -25.59 84.19 -37.73
CA LEU A 287 -25.43 84.68 -36.37
C LEU A 287 -26.09 86.06 -36.13
N ASN A 288 -26.85 86.18 -35.05
CA ASN A 288 -26.72 87.35 -34.21
C ASN A 288 -26.38 86.91 -32.79
N SER A 289 -25.18 87.31 -32.39
CA SER A 289 -24.51 87.10 -31.13
C SER A 289 -24.84 88.23 -30.16
N GLU A 290 -25.12 87.89 -28.91
CA GLU A 290 -24.81 88.64 -27.68
C GLU A 290 -25.46 87.88 -26.52
N GLN A 291 -24.87 87.63 -25.36
CA GLN A 291 -23.52 87.72 -24.80
C GLN A 291 -23.62 86.90 -23.49
N VAL A 292 -22.81 85.85 -23.33
CA VAL A 292 -21.71 85.76 -22.35
C VAL A 292 -22.12 85.94 -20.88
N GLU A 293 -22.12 84.82 -20.13
CA GLU A 293 -21.49 84.66 -18.80
C GLU A 293 -21.58 83.15 -18.42
N SER A 294 -20.52 82.38 -18.62
CA SER A 294 -19.55 81.98 -17.58
C SER A 294 -20.15 81.16 -16.44
N ALA A 295 -20.03 79.82 -16.52
CA ALA A 295 -19.50 78.95 -15.46
C ALA A 295 -19.79 77.47 -15.78
N THR A 296 -18.71 76.72 -16.04
CA THR A 296 -18.45 75.36 -15.51
C THR A 296 -19.64 74.37 -15.40
N PRO A 297 -19.65 73.25 -16.16
CA PRO A 297 -20.52 72.13 -15.83
C PRO A 297 -19.95 71.43 -14.60
N ALA A 298 -20.62 71.61 -13.46
CA ALA A 298 -20.32 70.89 -12.23
C ALA A 298 -20.55 69.38 -12.47
N ILE A 299 -19.43 68.68 -12.47
CA ILE A 299 -19.32 67.24 -12.26
C ILE A 299 -20.18 66.82 -11.05
N LYS A 300 -20.95 65.74 -11.26
CA LYS A 300 -21.46 64.77 -10.28
C LYS A 300 -21.15 65.07 -8.81
N ARG A 301 -22.19 65.16 -7.97
CA ARG A 301 -22.19 64.53 -6.64
C ARG A 301 -23.59 64.51 -6.03
N ALA A 302 -24.24 63.37 -6.14
CA ALA A 302 -25.10 62.84 -5.10
C ALA A 302 -24.95 61.31 -5.12
N SER A 303 -24.16 60.81 -4.15
CA SER A 303 -24.13 59.47 -3.53
C SER A 303 -24.54 58.26 -4.39
N LEU A 304 -23.74 57.24 -4.73
CA LEU A 304 -22.54 56.63 -4.10
C LEU A 304 -22.60 56.53 -2.57
N VAL A 305 -23.55 55.73 -2.07
CA VAL A 305 -23.46 54.68 -1.02
C VAL A 305 -24.80 53.95 -1.13
N SER A 306 -24.97 52.65 -1.38
CA SER A 306 -24.12 51.47 -1.33
C SER A 306 -24.74 50.39 -2.22
N THR A 307 -24.07 49.99 -3.30
CA THR A 307 -24.26 48.65 -3.90
C THR A 307 -22.94 48.14 -4.44
N THR A 308 -21.87 48.35 -3.67
CA THR A 308 -20.65 47.54 -3.73
C THR A 308 -20.87 46.32 -2.83
N GLN A 309 -21.72 45.39 -3.26
CA GLN A 309 -21.86 44.12 -2.56
C GLN A 309 -22.20 42.91 -3.45
N HIS A 310 -22.18 43.02 -4.78
CA HIS A 310 -22.49 41.86 -5.65
C HIS A 310 -21.47 41.58 -6.76
N GLN A 311 -20.25 42.14 -6.67
CA GLN A 311 -19.18 41.84 -7.63
C GLN A 311 -17.84 41.46 -6.96
N LEU A 312 -17.94 40.78 -5.81
CA LEU A 312 -16.86 39.97 -5.22
C LEU A 312 -17.33 38.57 -4.79
N GLU A 313 -18.49 38.10 -5.30
CA GLU A 313 -19.20 36.93 -4.76
C GLU A 313 -19.21 35.68 -5.66
N SER A 314 -18.37 35.57 -6.68
CA SER A 314 -18.23 34.29 -7.42
C SER A 314 -17.15 33.39 -6.84
N GLY A 315 -17.16 33.24 -5.51
CA GLY A 315 -16.24 32.34 -4.80
C GLY A 315 -16.29 32.38 -3.27
N MET A 316 -17.13 33.24 -2.67
CA MET A 316 -17.32 33.27 -1.21
C MET A 316 -18.69 32.70 -0.84
N VAL A 317 -18.70 31.66 -0.01
CA VAL A 317 -19.91 31.12 0.61
C VAL A 317 -20.28 32.03 1.77
N SER A 318 -21.44 32.68 1.70
CA SER A 318 -21.98 33.46 2.82
C SER A 318 -22.58 32.50 3.85
N ILE A 319 -21.88 32.33 4.96
CA ILE A 319 -22.33 31.54 6.11
C ILE A 319 -22.85 32.45 7.21
N SER A 320 -23.81 31.99 7.99
CA SER A 320 -24.29 32.74 9.15
C SER A 320 -23.17 32.93 10.17
N MET A 321 -23.24 34.01 10.95
CA MET A 321 -22.25 34.27 12.02
C MET A 321 -22.17 33.11 13.04
N ARG A 322 -23.23 32.31 13.16
CA ARG A 322 -23.24 31.10 14.00
C ARG A 322 -22.45 29.95 13.37
N GLU A 323 -22.62 29.74 12.06
CA GLU A 323 -21.86 28.74 11.30
C GLU A 323 -20.38 29.12 11.19
N TYR A 324 -20.08 30.41 11.03
CA TYR A 324 -18.70 30.91 11.04
C TYR A 324 -17.99 30.60 12.36
N ARG A 325 -18.63 30.89 13.49
CA ARG A 325 -18.07 30.55 14.82
C ARG A 325 -17.93 29.05 15.02
N HIS A 326 -18.87 28.26 14.51
CA HIS A 326 -18.80 26.80 14.58
C HIS A 326 -17.63 26.25 13.75
N LEU A 327 -17.42 26.77 12.54
CA LEU A 327 -16.29 26.37 11.69
C LEU A 327 -14.94 26.79 12.29
N GLN A 328 -14.85 27.98 12.89
CA GLN A 328 -13.65 28.40 13.63
C GLN A 328 -13.35 27.47 14.82
N GLN A 329 -14.39 27.01 15.52
CA GLN A 329 -14.23 26.06 16.62
C GLN A 329 -13.74 24.70 16.10
N CYS A 330 -14.32 24.18 15.01
CA CYS A 330 -13.86 22.95 14.38
C CYS A 330 -12.42 23.05 13.84
N GLU A 331 -12.04 24.20 13.29
CA GLU A 331 -10.68 24.45 12.79
C GLU A 331 -9.67 24.47 13.95
N ALA A 332 -9.98 25.13 15.05
CA ALA A 332 -9.15 25.14 16.26
C ALA A 332 -8.99 23.72 16.85
N GLU A 333 -10.07 22.92 16.88
CA GLU A 333 -10.03 21.52 17.30
C GLU A 333 -9.11 20.67 16.41
N LEU A 334 -9.20 20.83 15.09
CA LEU A 334 -8.34 20.12 14.15
C LEU A 334 -6.87 20.53 14.25
N GLU A 335 -6.60 21.81 14.50
CA GLU A 335 -5.24 22.32 14.68
C GLU A 335 -4.61 21.81 15.98
N ALA A 336 -5.38 21.78 17.08
CA ALA A 336 -4.95 21.17 18.34
C ALA A 336 -4.66 19.67 18.15
N LEU A 337 -5.55 18.92 17.47
CA LEU A 337 -5.32 17.50 17.21
C LEU A 337 -4.10 17.23 16.32
N LYS A 338 -3.81 18.11 15.35
CA LYS A 338 -2.59 18.04 14.53
C LYS A 338 -1.34 18.36 15.35
N ALA A 339 -1.38 19.37 16.22
CA ALA A 339 -0.26 19.77 17.06
C ALA A 339 0.18 18.66 18.02
N PHE A 340 -0.78 17.86 18.52
CA PHE A 340 -0.51 16.75 19.44
C PHE A 340 -0.31 15.39 18.76
N GLY A 341 -0.28 15.31 17.42
CA GLY A 341 0.12 14.12 16.67
C GLY A 341 -0.73 12.89 16.98
N VAL A 342 -2.06 13.01 16.85
CA VAL A 342 -3.00 11.94 17.23
C VAL A 342 -3.08 10.85 16.16
N ASP A 343 -2.11 9.94 16.16
CA ASP A 343 -2.32 8.60 15.61
C ASP A 343 -2.95 7.75 16.72
N ASN A 344 -4.26 7.48 16.58
CA ASN A 344 -5.02 6.50 17.38
C ASN A 344 -5.64 6.97 18.73
N TRP A 345 -6.27 8.15 18.76
CA TRP A 345 -7.09 8.69 19.88
C TRP A 345 -6.36 8.93 21.23
N SER A 346 -5.12 8.49 21.42
CA SER A 346 -4.30 8.87 22.57
C SER A 346 -3.75 10.29 22.38
N GLY A 347 -4.21 11.24 23.19
CA GLY A 347 -3.86 12.66 23.09
C GLY A 347 -5.06 13.60 22.90
N TYR A 348 -6.26 13.05 22.66
CA TYR A 348 -7.50 13.84 22.52
C TYR A 348 -7.78 14.69 23.77
N ALA A 349 -7.60 14.14 24.97
CA ALA A 349 -7.85 14.87 26.21
C ALA A 349 -6.91 16.07 26.39
N ASP A 350 -5.63 15.93 26.05
CA ASP A 350 -4.63 16.99 26.14
C ASP A 350 -4.85 18.06 25.06
N ALA A 351 -5.24 17.64 23.84
CA ALA A 351 -5.64 18.54 22.76
C ALA A 351 -6.87 19.39 23.16
N MET A 352 -7.91 18.78 23.73
CA MET A 352 -9.10 19.50 24.18
C MET A 352 -8.84 20.40 25.40
N ALA A 353 -7.91 20.02 26.29
CA ALA A 353 -7.50 20.87 27.40
C ALA A 353 -6.78 22.15 26.92
N SER A 354 -5.93 22.05 25.89
CA SER A 354 -5.19 23.19 25.34
C SER A 354 -6.07 24.28 24.72
N LEU A 355 -7.26 23.91 24.22
CA LEU A 355 -8.25 24.83 23.66
C LEU A 355 -8.91 25.70 24.73
N ASN A 356 -9.11 25.15 25.93
CA ASN A 356 -9.69 25.91 27.05
C ASN A 356 -8.72 26.95 27.64
N ASP A 357 -7.41 26.68 27.61
CA ASP A 357 -6.40 27.64 28.10
C ASP A 357 -6.20 28.83 27.16
N HIS A 358 -6.57 28.72 25.87
CA HIS A 358 -6.54 29.84 24.91
C HIS A 358 -7.81 30.69 24.92
N ALA A 359 -8.85 30.26 25.65
CA ALA A 359 -10.14 30.94 25.75
C ALA A 359 -10.35 31.71 27.07
N ALA A 360 -9.36 31.68 27.99
CA ALA A 360 -9.27 32.49 29.20
C ALA A 360 -8.28 33.64 29.01
#